data_AF-A0A1F4AAP4-F1
#
_entry.id   AF-A0A1F4AAP4-F1
#
_cell.length_a   1.000
_cell.length_b   1.000
_cell.length_c   1.000
_cell.angle_alpha   90.00
_cell.angle_beta   90.00
_cell.angle_gamma   90.00
#
_symmetry.space_group_name_H-M   'P 1'
#
loop_
_entity.id
_entity.type
_entity.pdbx_description
1 polymer ?
#
loop_
_entity_poly.entity_id
_entity_poly.type
_entity_poly.pdbx_seq_one_letter_code
_entity_poly.pdbx_strand_id
1 'polypeptide(L)'
;MPSLAYNFTAQRKDGTTIDVGVHGARASYRGRPAIIGLMQDISEKKRAEEKIQHYIVQLENSFMRTVEIATTLSEMRDPYTVGHERRVGAIAAAIGAELGFDARRVEGLRVAGHLHDIGKISIPTEILSKPGKLSAAEFMLIKGHAQASYDILKHVEFPWPVADVALQHHERMDGGGYPQGLEGETILLEARIMAVADVIEAMSSHRPYRPGLGIDKALAEIERGRGTAYDTNVVDACLRLFREKRYQLPA
;
A
#
# COMPACT_ATOMS: atom_id res chain seq x y z
N MET A 1 -30.09 6.31 -32.99
CA MET A 1 -29.79 7.31 -34.04
C MET A 1 -28.45 7.94 -33.74
N PRO A 2 -27.59 8.23 -34.72
CA PRO A 2 -26.29 8.83 -34.44
C PRO A 2 -26.47 10.25 -33.88
N SER A 3 -25.96 10.46 -32.66
CA SER A 3 -25.84 11.75 -32.01
C SER A 3 -24.40 12.24 -32.10
N LEU A 4 -24.20 13.54 -32.23
CA LEU A 4 -22.89 14.19 -32.22
C LEU A 4 -22.75 14.99 -30.93
N ALA A 5 -21.67 14.76 -30.18
CA ALA A 5 -21.29 15.58 -29.04
C ALA A 5 -19.96 16.29 -29.35
N TYR A 6 -19.88 17.59 -29.09
CA TYR A 6 -18.67 18.39 -29.32
C TYR A 6 -18.58 19.54 -28.32
N ASN A 7 -17.40 19.78 -27.78
CA ASN A 7 -17.14 20.88 -26.84
C ASN A 7 -16.22 21.92 -27.51
N PHE A 8 -16.51 23.19 -27.32
CA PHE A 8 -15.67 24.30 -27.80
C PHE A 8 -15.71 25.47 -26.84
N THR A 9 -14.71 26.34 -26.95
CA THR A 9 -14.63 27.58 -26.19
C THR A 9 -15.25 28.71 -27.00
N ALA A 10 -16.15 29.47 -26.38
CA ALA A 10 -16.85 30.61 -26.98
C ALA A 10 -16.64 31.87 -26.15
N GLN A 11 -16.79 33.04 -26.79
CA GLN A 11 -16.76 34.32 -26.11
C GLN A 11 -18.18 34.91 -26.09
N ARG A 12 -18.65 35.31 -24.91
CA ARG A 12 -19.90 36.07 -24.75
C ARG A 12 -19.69 37.51 -25.24
N LYS A 13 -20.80 38.21 -25.48
CA LYS A 13 -20.81 39.60 -25.96
C LYS A 13 -20.10 40.58 -25.01
N ASP A 14 -20.05 40.27 -23.73
CA ASP A 14 -19.34 41.04 -22.69
C ASP A 14 -17.83 40.74 -22.63
N GLY A 15 -17.31 39.89 -23.52
CA GLY A 15 -15.90 39.50 -23.57
C GLY A 15 -15.54 38.29 -22.69
N THR A 16 -16.47 37.79 -21.87
CA THR A 16 -16.20 36.62 -21.02
C THR A 16 -16.11 35.33 -21.84
N THR A 17 -15.16 34.47 -21.47
CA THR A 17 -14.94 33.19 -22.15
C THR A 17 -15.69 32.07 -21.43
N ILE A 18 -16.40 31.23 -22.19
CA ILE A 18 -17.16 30.08 -21.68
C ILE A 18 -16.83 28.81 -22.46
N ASP A 19 -16.88 27.67 -21.78
CA ASP A 19 -16.88 26.37 -22.43
C ASP A 19 -18.32 25.97 -22.75
N VAL A 20 -18.58 25.59 -24.00
CA VAL A 20 -19.91 25.21 -24.49
C VAL A 20 -19.90 23.75 -24.93
N GLY A 21 -20.80 22.96 -24.35
CA GLY A 21 -21.07 21.60 -24.80
C GLY A 21 -22.25 21.58 -25.77
N VAL A 22 -22.06 20.95 -26.93
CA VAL A 22 -23.09 20.80 -27.96
C VAL A 22 -23.49 19.35 -28.09
N HIS A 23 -24.79 19.08 -28.03
CA HIS A 23 -25.36 17.78 -28.34
C HIS A 23 -26.34 17.93 -29.51
N GLY A 24 -26.04 17.28 -30.62
CA GLY A 24 -26.87 17.28 -31.82
C GLY A 24 -27.44 15.89 -32.11
N ALA A 25 -28.72 15.83 -32.47
CA ALA A 25 -29.36 14.62 -32.94
C ALA A 25 -30.16 14.89 -34.23
N ARG A 26 -30.21 13.89 -35.12
CA ARG A 26 -31.11 13.95 -36.29
C ARG A 26 -32.56 13.93 -35.82
N ALA A 27 -33.37 14.81 -36.39
CA ALA A 27 -34.80 14.94 -36.14
C ALA A 27 -35.56 15.13 -37.46
N SER A 28 -36.89 15.13 -37.40
CA SER A 28 -37.74 15.54 -38.51
C SER A 28 -38.57 16.75 -38.05
N TYR A 29 -38.57 17.80 -38.85
CA TYR A 29 -39.40 18.98 -38.60
C TYR A 29 -40.30 19.21 -39.81
N ARG A 30 -41.61 19.11 -39.61
CA ARG A 30 -42.62 19.22 -40.67
C ARG A 30 -42.35 18.29 -41.87
N GLY A 31 -41.92 17.05 -41.60
CA GLY A 31 -41.67 16.03 -42.63
C GLY A 31 -40.36 16.18 -43.40
N ARG A 32 -39.51 17.16 -43.05
CA ARG A 32 -38.17 17.33 -43.64
C ARG A 32 -37.08 16.94 -42.64
N PRO A 33 -35.95 16.34 -43.11
CA PRO A 33 -34.80 16.08 -42.25
C PRO A 33 -34.30 17.35 -41.58
N ALA A 34 -34.08 17.29 -40.27
CA ALA A 34 -33.60 18.39 -39.44
C ALA A 34 -32.55 17.89 -38.45
N ILE A 35 -31.85 18.82 -37.80
CA ILE A 35 -30.98 18.55 -36.66
C ILE A 35 -31.51 19.36 -35.48
N ILE A 36 -31.75 18.71 -34.35
CA ILE A 36 -31.99 19.40 -33.09
C ILE A 36 -30.69 19.43 -32.31
N GLY A 37 -30.28 20.61 -31.87
CA GLY A 37 -29.05 20.84 -31.13
C GLY A 37 -29.36 21.52 -29.80
N LEU A 38 -28.76 21.02 -28.72
CA LEU A 38 -28.69 21.71 -27.43
C LEU A 38 -27.27 22.24 -27.25
N MET A 39 -27.15 23.53 -26.94
CA MET A 39 -25.91 24.16 -26.52
C MET A 39 -26.04 24.55 -25.06
N GLN A 40 -25.12 24.12 -24.22
CA GLN A 40 -25.11 24.41 -22.79
C GLN A 40 -23.75 24.98 -22.38
N ASP A 41 -23.77 26.03 -21.56
CA ASP A 41 -22.56 26.48 -20.87
C ASP A 41 -22.15 25.43 -19.84
N ILE A 42 -20.99 24.81 -20.07
CA ILE A 42 -20.41 23.77 -19.21
C ILE A 42 -19.24 24.30 -18.40
N SER A 43 -19.00 25.61 -18.39
CA SER A 43 -17.85 26.22 -17.71
C SER A 43 -17.84 25.89 -16.22
N GLU A 44 -18.98 25.99 -15.54
CA GLU A 44 -19.09 25.69 -14.11
C GLU A 44 -18.87 24.21 -13.83
N LYS A 45 -19.47 23.33 -14.66
CA LYS A 45 -19.29 21.88 -14.55
C LYS A 45 -17.83 21.48 -14.72
N LYS A 46 -17.16 21.97 -15.77
CA LYS A 46 -15.75 21.67 -16.04
C LYS A 46 -14.82 22.19 -14.95
N ARG A 47 -15.04 23.42 -14.46
CA ARG A 47 -14.29 23.96 -13.31
C ARG A 47 -14.52 23.15 -12.03
N ALA A 48 -15.73 22.63 -11.81
CA ALA A 48 -16.04 21.78 -10.66
C ALA A 48 -15.33 20.42 -10.77
N GLU A 49 -15.34 19.80 -11.96
CA GLU A 49 -14.62 18.55 -12.25
C GLU A 49 -13.11 18.71 -12.05
N GLU A 50 -12.51 19.79 -12.56
CA GLU A 50 -11.09 20.11 -12.35
C GLU A 50 -10.75 20.33 -10.87
N LYS A 51 -11.62 21.02 -10.11
CA LYS A 51 -11.45 21.21 -8.66
C LYS A 51 -11.55 19.89 -7.89
N ILE A 52 -12.49 19.03 -8.23
CA ILE A 52 -12.64 17.71 -7.60
C ILE A 52 -11.37 16.89 -7.85
N GLN A 53 -10.88 16.86 -9.10
CA GLN A 53 -9.65 16.14 -9.42
C GLN A 53 -8.44 16.70 -8.66
N HIS A 54 -8.36 18.02 -8.52
CA HIS A 54 -7.33 18.66 -7.72
C HIS A 54 -7.41 18.27 -6.24
N TYR A 55 -8.61 18.29 -5.64
CA TYR A 55 -8.80 17.89 -4.25
C TYR A 55 -8.51 16.41 -4.01
N ILE A 56 -8.83 15.52 -4.96
CA ILE A 56 -8.48 14.10 -4.87
C ILE A 56 -6.96 13.95 -4.78
N VAL A 57 -6.20 14.55 -5.70
CA VAL A 57 -4.74 14.47 -5.70
C VAL A 57 -4.15 15.10 -4.43
N GLN A 58 -4.71 16.20 -3.94
CA GLN A 58 -4.27 16.80 -2.68
C GLN A 58 -4.54 15.89 -1.47
N LEU A 59 -5.72 15.26 -1.42
CA LEU A 59 -6.10 14.36 -0.33
C LEU A 59 -5.23 13.10 -0.31
N GLU A 60 -4.96 12.50 -1.47
CA GLU A 60 -4.04 11.36 -1.61
C GLU A 60 -2.64 11.71 -1.11
N ASN A 61 -2.10 12.86 -1.54
CA ASN A 61 -0.79 13.32 -1.07
C ASN A 61 -0.76 13.61 0.43
N SER A 62 -1.80 14.26 0.97
CA SER A 62 -1.89 14.53 2.40
C SER A 62 -2.00 13.24 3.21
N PHE A 63 -2.80 12.28 2.75
CA PHE A 63 -2.93 10.97 3.38
C PHE A 63 -1.58 10.26 3.45
N MET A 64 -0.86 10.15 2.33
CA MET A 64 0.45 9.49 2.31
C MET A 64 1.47 10.21 3.19
N ARG A 65 1.47 11.54 3.22
CA ARG A 65 2.34 12.30 4.15
C ARG A 65 1.99 12.06 5.61
N THR A 66 0.72 11.91 5.96
CA THR A 66 0.31 11.55 7.32
C THR A 66 0.79 10.13 7.68
N VAL A 67 0.70 9.18 6.76
CA VAL A 67 1.26 7.82 6.94
C VAL A 67 2.76 7.90 7.18
N GLU A 68 3.51 8.64 6.36
CA GLU A 68 4.96 8.82 6.53
C GLU A 68 5.35 9.47 7.86
N ILE A 69 4.56 10.44 8.34
CA ILE A 69 4.76 11.04 9.67
C ILE A 69 4.56 9.99 10.76
N ALA A 70 3.48 9.19 10.70
CA ALA A 70 3.23 8.13 11.66
C ALA A 70 4.34 7.07 11.68
N THR A 71 4.81 6.66 10.50
CA THR A 71 5.97 5.77 10.28
C THR A 71 7.20 6.35 10.99
N THR A 72 7.53 7.62 10.71
CA THR A 72 8.70 8.30 11.28
C THR A 72 8.62 8.38 12.81
N LEU A 73 7.44 8.64 13.37
CA LEU A 73 7.24 8.69 14.83
C LEU A 73 7.41 7.30 15.49
N SER A 74 6.99 6.23 14.81
CA SER A 74 7.23 4.85 15.23
C SER A 74 8.73 4.54 15.24
N GLU A 75 9.42 4.82 14.14
CA GLU A 75 10.88 4.62 14.00
C GLU A 75 11.70 5.42 15.02
N MET A 76 11.23 6.59 15.48
CA MET A 76 11.92 7.33 16.55
C MET A 76 11.97 6.59 17.89
N ARG A 77 11.04 5.65 18.14
CA ARG A 77 11.02 4.81 19.35
C ARG A 77 11.87 3.55 19.20
N ASP A 78 12.11 3.13 17.96
CA ASP A 78 12.93 1.99 17.58
C ASP A 78 14.08 2.47 16.67
N PRO A 79 15.22 2.92 17.24
CA PRO A 79 16.35 3.44 16.46
C PRO A 79 16.91 2.45 15.42
N TYR A 80 16.50 1.18 15.44
CA TYR A 80 16.94 0.12 14.54
C TYR A 80 16.13 0.02 13.25
N THR A 81 15.00 0.73 13.14
CA THR A 81 14.06 0.58 12.02
C THR A 81 14.03 1.79 11.08
N VAL A 82 15.00 2.71 11.12
CA VAL A 82 14.99 3.87 10.20
C VAL A 82 14.90 3.43 8.72
N GLY A 83 13.79 3.79 8.07
CA GLY A 83 13.47 3.42 6.70
C GLY A 83 13.11 1.95 6.47
N HIS A 84 13.12 1.10 7.51
CA HIS A 84 12.76 -0.31 7.43
C HIS A 84 11.32 -0.49 6.94
N GLU A 85 10.37 0.17 7.60
CA GLU A 85 8.95 0.10 7.27
C GLU A 85 8.69 0.55 5.81
N ARG A 86 9.47 1.53 5.33
CA ARG A 86 9.41 1.97 3.93
C ARG A 86 9.92 0.92 2.94
N ARG A 87 11.07 0.30 3.23
CA ARG A 87 11.65 -0.73 2.38
C ARG A 87 10.80 -1.99 2.36
N VAL A 88 10.25 -2.40 3.51
CA VAL A 88 9.29 -3.52 3.60
C VAL A 88 8.07 -3.26 2.72
N GLY A 89 7.45 -2.08 2.82
CA GLY A 89 6.31 -1.71 1.96
C GLY A 89 6.64 -1.74 0.46
N ALA A 90 7.83 -1.30 0.08
CA ALA A 90 8.28 -1.34 -1.31
C ALA A 90 8.53 -2.77 -1.83
N ILE A 91 9.13 -3.64 -1.00
CA ILE A 91 9.32 -5.06 -1.33
C ILE A 91 7.97 -5.77 -1.43
N ALA A 92 7.07 -5.54 -0.46
CA ALA A 92 5.72 -6.11 -0.46
C ALA A 92 4.95 -5.70 -1.72
N ALA A 93 4.97 -4.41 -2.07
CA ALA A 93 4.36 -3.90 -3.30
C ALA A 93 4.94 -4.55 -4.57
N ALA A 94 6.24 -4.77 -4.63
CA ALA A 94 6.89 -5.43 -5.76
C ALA A 94 6.49 -6.92 -5.87
N ILE A 95 6.40 -7.63 -4.74
CA ILE A 95 5.90 -9.02 -4.69
C ILE A 95 4.42 -9.07 -5.10
N GLY A 96 3.58 -8.16 -4.59
CA GLY A 96 2.16 -8.09 -4.95
C GLY A 96 1.96 -7.84 -6.46
N ALA A 97 2.75 -6.94 -7.05
CA ALA A 97 2.73 -6.71 -8.49
C ALA A 97 3.15 -7.95 -9.29
N GLU A 98 4.16 -8.69 -8.82
CA GLU A 98 4.58 -9.96 -9.42
C GLU A 98 3.48 -11.05 -9.34
N LEU A 99 2.65 -11.01 -8.30
CA LEU A 99 1.48 -11.87 -8.12
C LEU A 99 0.25 -11.41 -8.94
N GLY A 100 0.36 -10.30 -9.68
CA GLY A 100 -0.72 -9.79 -10.52
C GLY A 100 -1.74 -8.91 -9.80
N PHE A 101 -1.40 -8.32 -8.65
CA PHE A 101 -2.27 -7.35 -7.99
C PHE A 101 -2.41 -6.08 -8.86
N ASP A 102 -3.61 -5.50 -8.86
CA ASP A 102 -3.84 -4.19 -9.47
C ASP A 102 -3.13 -3.06 -8.70
N ALA A 103 -3.02 -1.89 -9.33
CA ALA A 103 -2.32 -0.74 -8.75
C ALA A 103 -2.91 -0.31 -7.39
N ARG A 104 -4.22 -0.47 -7.18
CA ARG A 104 -4.88 -0.10 -5.93
C ARG A 104 -4.48 -1.07 -4.82
N ARG A 105 -4.45 -2.38 -5.06
CA ARG A 105 -4.02 -3.38 -4.07
C ARG A 105 -2.51 -3.30 -3.78
N VAL A 106 -1.71 -3.00 -4.80
CA VAL A 106 -0.27 -2.75 -4.63
C VAL A 106 -0.02 -1.55 -3.71
N GLU A 107 -0.82 -0.48 -3.83
CA GLU A 107 -0.73 0.66 -2.92
C GLU A 107 -1.10 0.30 -1.48
N GLY A 108 -2.11 -0.56 -1.29
CA GLY A 108 -2.45 -1.08 0.03
C GLY A 108 -1.29 -1.82 0.72
N LEU A 109 -0.46 -2.54 -0.03
CA LEU A 109 0.75 -3.18 0.50
C LEU A 109 1.82 -2.18 0.92
N ARG A 110 1.97 -1.04 0.22
CA ARG A 110 2.89 0.03 0.64
C ARG A 110 2.46 0.63 1.97
N VAL A 111 1.18 0.99 2.07
CA VAL A 111 0.59 1.56 3.29
C VAL A 111 0.67 0.56 4.45
N ALA A 112 0.38 -0.72 4.21
CA ALA A 112 0.52 -1.75 5.22
C ALA A 112 1.99 -1.92 5.67
N GLY A 113 2.95 -1.90 4.75
CA GLY A 113 4.38 -1.98 5.11
C GLY A 113 4.85 -0.79 5.95
N HIS A 114 4.33 0.41 5.68
CA HIS A 114 4.62 1.60 6.49
C HIS A 114 4.06 1.54 7.91
N LEU A 115 3.02 0.75 8.14
CA LEU A 115 2.26 0.81 9.40
C LEU A 115 2.23 -0.52 10.17
N HIS A 116 2.72 -1.63 9.61
CA HIS A 116 2.61 -2.96 10.21
C HIS A 116 3.19 -3.02 11.63
N ASP A 117 4.25 -2.24 11.88
CA ASP A 117 5.02 -2.21 13.11
C ASP A 117 4.70 -1.02 14.04
N ILE A 118 3.68 -0.20 13.73
CA ILE A 118 3.35 1.01 14.52
C ILE A 118 3.10 0.73 16.00
N GLY A 119 2.65 -0.48 16.32
CA GLY A 119 2.46 -0.97 17.69
C GLY A 119 3.75 -1.07 18.51
N LYS A 120 4.94 -1.05 17.90
CA LYS A 120 6.22 -1.02 18.63
C LYS A 120 6.33 0.20 19.55
N ILE A 121 5.55 1.26 19.33
CA ILE A 121 5.44 2.41 20.24
C ILE A 121 5.04 2.02 21.68
N SER A 122 4.35 0.89 21.87
CA SER A 122 3.96 0.41 23.21
C SER A 122 5.05 -0.42 23.90
N ILE A 123 6.14 -0.73 23.21
CA ILE A 123 7.23 -1.56 23.73
C ILE A 123 8.31 -0.67 24.34
N PRO A 124 8.84 -0.99 25.55
CA PRO A 124 9.95 -0.25 26.14
C PRO A 124 11.16 -0.19 25.21
N THR A 125 11.74 1.00 25.04
CA THR A 125 12.90 1.22 24.16
C THR A 125 14.10 0.38 24.60
N GLU A 126 14.26 0.10 25.91
CA GLU A 126 15.34 -0.74 26.44
C GLU A 126 15.25 -2.19 25.94
N ILE A 127 14.03 -2.67 25.64
CA ILE A 127 13.81 -4.01 25.08
C ILE A 127 14.07 -4.00 23.58
N LEU A 128 13.53 -3.01 22.85
CA LEU A 128 13.75 -2.86 21.40
C LEU A 128 15.23 -2.67 21.07
N SER A 129 15.95 -1.95 21.94
CA SER A 129 17.37 -1.60 21.79
C SER A 129 18.37 -2.52 22.46
N LYS A 130 17.90 -3.63 23.04
CA LYS A 130 18.75 -4.53 23.79
C LYS A 130 19.81 -5.16 22.87
N PRO A 131 21.12 -4.98 23.15
CA PRO A 131 22.16 -5.69 22.43
C PRO A 131 22.13 -7.18 22.82
N GLY A 132 22.13 -8.07 21.82
CA GLY A 132 22.19 -9.52 22.02
C GLY A 132 20.83 -10.20 21.99
N LYS A 133 20.72 -11.35 22.65
CA LYS A 133 19.48 -12.16 22.64
C LYS A 133 18.50 -11.65 23.69
N LEU A 134 17.24 -11.57 23.29
CA LEU A 134 16.12 -11.35 24.20
C LEU A 134 15.87 -12.61 25.03
N SER A 135 15.48 -12.41 26.28
CA SER A 135 14.88 -13.45 27.10
C SER A 135 13.50 -13.83 26.55
N ALA A 136 12.98 -14.99 26.95
CA ALA A 136 11.64 -15.42 26.54
C ALA A 136 10.56 -14.41 26.95
N ALA A 137 10.67 -13.81 28.14
CA ALA A 137 9.72 -12.80 28.62
C ALA A 137 9.79 -11.50 27.79
N GLU A 138 11.00 -11.02 27.48
CA GLU A 138 11.18 -9.85 26.62
C GLU A 138 10.64 -10.10 25.20
N PHE A 139 10.87 -11.29 24.65
CA PHE A 139 10.33 -11.67 23.35
C PHE A 139 8.79 -11.70 23.36
N MET A 140 8.17 -12.21 24.43
CA MET A 140 6.70 -12.18 24.57
C MET A 140 6.14 -10.76 24.61
N LEU A 141 6.86 -9.80 25.21
CA LEU A 141 6.46 -8.39 25.16
C LEU A 141 6.54 -7.85 23.73
N ILE A 142 7.62 -8.14 22.99
CA ILE A 142 7.74 -7.71 21.58
C ILE A 142 6.60 -8.29 20.74
N LYS A 143 6.24 -9.56 20.90
CA LYS A 143 5.12 -10.18 20.15
C LYS A 143 3.80 -9.40 20.28
N GLY A 144 3.64 -8.65 21.38
CA GLY A 144 2.47 -7.79 21.61
C GLY A 144 2.32 -6.63 20.62
N HIS A 145 3.38 -6.24 19.88
CA HIS A 145 3.27 -5.13 18.92
C HIS A 145 2.25 -5.40 17.82
N ALA A 146 2.10 -6.66 17.36
CA ALA A 146 1.14 -6.98 16.29
C ALA A 146 -0.31 -6.65 16.72
N GLN A 147 -0.67 -7.01 17.96
CA GLN A 147 -1.96 -6.65 18.54
C GLN A 147 -2.09 -5.15 18.76
N ALA A 148 -1.04 -4.49 19.25
CA ALA A 148 -1.03 -3.04 19.44
C ALA A 148 -1.17 -2.28 18.10
N SER A 149 -0.52 -2.73 17.03
CA SER A 149 -0.65 -2.18 15.67
C SER A 149 -2.10 -2.29 15.21
N TYR A 150 -2.73 -3.46 15.35
CA TYR A 150 -4.15 -3.63 15.04
C TYR A 150 -5.04 -2.68 15.84
N ASP A 151 -4.81 -2.58 17.15
CA ASP A 151 -5.62 -1.74 18.03
C ASP A 151 -5.52 -0.24 17.71
N ILE A 152 -4.36 0.21 17.22
CA ILE A 152 -4.16 1.58 16.72
C ILE A 152 -4.87 1.77 15.37
N LEU A 153 -4.67 0.82 14.44
CA LEU A 153 -5.06 0.99 13.04
C LEU A 153 -6.55 0.71 12.76
N LYS A 154 -7.21 -0.14 13.56
CA LYS A 154 -8.62 -0.53 13.36
C LYS A 154 -9.62 0.63 13.40
N HIS A 155 -9.20 1.78 13.92
CA HIS A 155 -10.03 2.99 14.01
C HIS A 155 -9.98 3.86 12.75
N VAL A 156 -9.11 3.55 11.80
CA VAL A 156 -8.98 4.26 10.54
C VAL A 156 -9.67 3.46 9.44
N GLU A 157 -10.57 4.10 8.70
CA GLU A 157 -11.25 3.50 7.55
C GLU A 157 -10.34 3.47 6.32
N PHE A 158 -9.36 2.57 6.34
CA PHE A 158 -8.52 2.32 5.17
C PHE A 158 -9.33 1.63 4.06
N PRO A 159 -9.05 1.93 2.78
CA PRO A 159 -9.63 1.17 1.66
C PRO A 159 -9.05 -0.25 1.52
N TRP A 160 -8.13 -0.65 2.40
CA TRP A 160 -7.40 -1.92 2.43
C TRP A 160 -7.40 -2.50 3.85
N PRO A 161 -7.17 -3.81 4.04
CA PRO A 161 -7.16 -4.45 5.35
C PRO A 161 -5.85 -4.19 6.13
N VAL A 162 -5.44 -2.92 6.27
CA VAL A 162 -4.14 -2.53 6.86
C VAL A 162 -4.01 -3.02 8.30
N ALA A 163 -5.07 -2.89 9.11
CA ALA A 163 -5.05 -3.33 10.50
C ALA A 163 -4.89 -4.85 10.62
N ASP A 164 -5.64 -5.63 9.84
CA ASP A 164 -5.55 -7.09 9.85
C ASP A 164 -4.20 -7.59 9.32
N VAL A 165 -3.64 -6.91 8.30
CA VAL A 165 -2.28 -7.22 7.82
C VAL A 165 -1.26 -6.98 8.93
N ALA A 166 -1.36 -5.87 9.66
CA ALA A 166 -0.49 -5.60 10.80
C ALA A 166 -0.67 -6.63 11.93
N LEU A 167 -1.89 -7.15 12.14
CA LEU A 167 -2.12 -8.21 13.13
C LEU A 167 -1.47 -9.53 12.71
N GLN A 168 -1.55 -9.88 11.43
CA GLN A 168 -1.26 -11.21 10.93
C GLN A 168 0.14 -11.37 10.29
N HIS A 169 0.92 -10.31 10.14
CA HIS A 169 2.20 -10.37 9.42
C HIS A 169 3.26 -11.28 10.06
N HIS A 170 3.05 -11.73 11.30
CA HIS A 170 3.87 -12.73 11.99
C HIS A 170 3.20 -14.11 12.12
N GLU A 171 2.03 -14.29 11.51
CA GLU A 171 1.43 -15.60 11.34
C GLU A 171 2.26 -16.45 10.36
N ARG A 172 2.19 -17.76 10.53
CA ARG A 172 2.95 -18.72 9.74
C ARG A 172 2.00 -19.70 9.09
N MET A 173 2.35 -20.17 7.89
CA MET A 173 1.49 -21.11 7.17
C MET A 173 1.19 -22.40 7.96
N ASP A 174 2.10 -22.78 8.85
CA ASP A 174 2.04 -23.94 9.74
C ASP A 174 1.29 -23.72 11.09
N GLY A 175 0.72 -22.53 11.32
CA GLY A 175 0.04 -22.19 12.59
C GLY A 175 0.98 -21.90 13.76
N GLY A 176 2.30 -22.01 13.59
CA GLY A 176 3.30 -21.72 14.62
C GLY A 176 3.56 -20.22 14.85
N GLY A 177 2.78 -19.37 14.18
CA GLY A 177 2.90 -17.91 14.22
C GLY A 177 2.25 -17.28 15.44
N TYR A 178 2.05 -15.96 15.37
CA TYR A 178 1.40 -15.16 16.41
C TYR A 178 0.75 -13.91 15.80
N PRO A 179 -0.21 -13.27 16.49
CA PRO A 179 -0.71 -13.56 17.85
C PRO A 179 -1.86 -14.57 17.93
N GLN A 180 -2.50 -14.91 16.82
CA GLN A 180 -3.71 -15.72 16.78
C GLN A 180 -3.42 -17.20 16.47
N GLY A 181 -2.26 -17.52 15.89
CA GLY A 181 -1.92 -18.89 15.49
C GLY A 181 -2.76 -19.35 14.29
N LEU A 182 -2.96 -18.43 13.33
CA LEU A 182 -3.69 -18.72 12.09
C LEU A 182 -2.87 -19.64 11.20
N GLU A 183 -3.54 -20.46 10.39
CA GLU A 183 -2.90 -21.43 9.50
C GLU A 183 -3.40 -21.33 8.06
N GLY A 184 -2.51 -21.63 7.11
CA GLY A 184 -2.87 -21.75 5.71
C GLY A 184 -3.68 -20.58 5.16
N GLU A 185 -4.89 -20.89 4.68
CA GLU A 185 -5.71 -19.92 3.96
C GLU A 185 -6.42 -18.87 4.84
N THR A 186 -6.43 -19.05 6.17
CA THR A 186 -7.05 -18.08 7.08
C THR A 186 -6.23 -16.81 7.24
N ILE A 187 -4.94 -16.85 6.91
CA ILE A 187 -4.04 -15.68 6.92
C ILE A 187 -4.32 -14.88 5.65
N LEU A 188 -4.52 -13.56 5.73
CA LEU A 188 -4.69 -12.71 4.57
C LEU A 188 -3.49 -12.82 3.62
N LEU A 189 -3.74 -12.87 2.31
CA LEU A 189 -2.66 -12.94 1.32
C LEU A 189 -1.71 -11.75 1.44
N GLU A 190 -2.25 -10.56 1.71
CA GLU A 190 -1.48 -9.34 1.99
C GLU A 190 -0.56 -9.51 3.21
N ALA A 191 -0.99 -10.22 4.26
CA ALA A 191 -0.17 -10.51 5.43
C ALA A 191 0.92 -11.55 5.13
N ARG A 192 0.62 -12.56 4.31
CA ARG A 192 1.63 -13.53 3.82
C ARG A 192 2.72 -12.85 2.99
N ILE A 193 2.33 -11.88 2.15
CA ILE A 193 3.27 -11.02 1.41
C ILE A 193 4.11 -10.20 2.39
N MET A 194 3.48 -9.59 3.39
CA MET A 194 4.17 -8.78 4.40
C MET A 194 5.22 -9.59 5.17
N ALA A 195 4.89 -10.80 5.59
CA ALA A 195 5.80 -11.69 6.32
C ALA A 195 7.08 -11.99 5.52
N VAL A 196 6.95 -12.25 4.22
CA VAL A 196 8.10 -12.49 3.33
C VAL A 196 8.91 -11.19 3.12
N ALA A 197 8.24 -10.07 2.89
CA ALA A 197 8.89 -8.78 2.69
C ALA A 197 9.70 -8.32 3.92
N ASP A 198 9.12 -8.48 5.12
CA ASP A 198 9.78 -8.15 6.39
C ASP A 198 11.06 -8.97 6.59
N VAL A 199 10.99 -10.29 6.38
CA VAL A 199 12.17 -11.18 6.51
C VAL A 199 13.27 -10.80 5.52
N ILE A 200 12.90 -10.50 4.26
CA ILE A 200 13.87 -10.08 3.25
C ILE A 200 14.59 -8.79 3.66
N GLU A 201 13.83 -7.77 4.10
CA GLU A 201 14.42 -6.51 4.55
C GLU A 201 15.29 -6.75 5.79
N ALA A 202 14.73 -7.37 6.83
CA ALA A 202 15.36 -7.48 8.14
C ALA A 202 16.66 -8.29 8.11
N MET A 203 16.78 -9.27 7.20
CA MET A 203 18.00 -10.05 7.02
C MET A 203 19.02 -9.37 6.10
N SER A 204 18.58 -8.60 5.10
CA SER A 204 19.47 -8.01 4.10
C SER A 204 20.07 -6.69 4.56
N SER A 205 19.34 -5.90 5.36
CA SER A 205 19.73 -4.56 5.79
C SER A 205 20.76 -4.57 6.91
N HIS A 206 21.68 -3.60 6.88
CA HIS A 206 22.62 -3.37 7.97
C HIS A 206 21.91 -2.68 9.14
N ARG A 207 22.13 -3.18 10.35
CA ARG A 207 21.70 -2.54 11.61
C ARG A 207 22.93 -2.08 12.40
N PRO A 208 22.84 -1.05 13.26
CA PRO A 208 23.97 -0.46 14.00
C PRO A 208 24.91 -1.46 14.72
N TYR A 209 24.42 -2.66 15.08
CA TYR A 209 25.21 -3.73 15.74
C TYR A 209 25.13 -5.10 15.05
N ARG A 210 24.52 -5.18 13.87
CA ARG A 210 24.37 -6.43 13.12
C ARG A 210 24.56 -6.13 11.63
N PRO A 211 25.69 -6.55 11.02
CA PRO A 211 25.82 -6.44 9.58
C PRO A 211 24.71 -7.24 8.91
N GLY A 212 24.16 -6.69 7.82
CA GLY A 212 23.23 -7.41 6.97
C GLY A 212 23.85 -8.72 6.52
N LEU A 213 23.05 -9.78 6.50
CA LEU A 213 23.49 -11.09 6.05
C LEU A 213 23.65 -11.16 4.52
N GLY A 214 23.11 -10.15 3.83
CA GLY A 214 23.08 -10.07 2.37
C GLY A 214 21.81 -10.72 1.81
N ILE A 215 21.42 -10.26 0.62
CA ILE A 215 20.19 -10.69 -0.04
C ILE A 215 20.15 -12.20 -0.29
N ASP A 216 21.28 -12.82 -0.65
CA ASP A 216 21.34 -14.27 -0.91
C ASP A 216 20.94 -15.11 0.31
N LYS A 217 21.37 -14.69 1.51
CA LYS A 217 20.98 -15.37 2.75
C LYS A 217 19.52 -15.15 3.11
N ALA A 218 18.97 -13.98 2.80
CA ALA A 218 17.57 -13.69 3.00
C ALA A 218 16.69 -14.53 2.06
N LEU A 219 17.06 -14.64 0.78
CA LEU A 219 16.38 -15.50 -0.19
C LEU A 219 16.44 -16.98 0.22
N ALA A 220 17.61 -17.44 0.70
CA ALA A 220 17.75 -18.81 1.19
C ALA A 220 16.88 -19.10 2.42
N GLU A 221 16.66 -18.11 3.29
CA GLU A 221 15.78 -18.27 4.46
C GLU A 221 14.32 -18.47 4.05
N ILE A 222 13.80 -17.63 3.17
CA ILE A 222 12.41 -17.75 2.71
C ILE A 222 12.20 -19.02 1.88
N GLU A 223 13.20 -19.45 1.12
CA GLU A 223 13.18 -20.70 0.35
C GLU A 223 13.15 -21.92 1.28
N ARG A 224 13.92 -21.90 2.37
CA ARG A 224 13.90 -22.94 3.41
C ARG A 224 12.56 -23.00 4.15
N GLY A 225 11.93 -21.85 4.39
CA GLY A 225 10.63 -21.75 5.05
C GLY A 225 9.41 -21.92 4.13
N ARG A 226 9.63 -22.14 2.83
CA ARG A 226 8.57 -22.26 1.82
C ARG A 226 7.61 -23.41 2.15
N GLY A 227 6.31 -23.11 2.21
CA GLY A 227 5.25 -24.08 2.51
C GLY A 227 5.13 -24.48 3.98
N THR A 228 5.96 -23.93 4.87
CA THR A 228 5.89 -24.14 6.33
C THR A 228 5.73 -22.82 7.06
N ALA A 229 6.74 -21.96 7.01
CA ALA A 229 6.68 -20.60 7.51
C ALA A 229 5.90 -19.68 6.57
N TYR A 230 6.18 -19.80 5.27
CA TYR A 230 5.82 -18.82 4.26
C TYR A 230 4.97 -19.44 3.15
N ASP A 231 4.07 -18.64 2.59
CA ASP A 231 3.24 -19.05 1.46
C ASP A 231 4.10 -19.39 0.24
N THR A 232 3.80 -20.52 -0.38
CA THR A 232 4.54 -21.02 -1.53
C THR A 232 4.51 -20.05 -2.72
N ASN A 233 3.35 -19.48 -3.04
CA ASN A 233 3.20 -18.59 -4.19
C ASN A 233 3.93 -17.26 -3.94
N VAL A 234 3.87 -16.76 -2.71
CA VAL A 234 4.55 -15.52 -2.30
C VAL A 234 6.07 -15.68 -2.36
N VAL A 235 6.61 -16.79 -1.82
CA VAL A 235 8.05 -17.08 -1.89
C VAL A 235 8.49 -17.19 -3.34
N ASP A 236 7.76 -17.93 -4.18
CA ASP A 236 8.12 -18.10 -5.59
C ASP A 236 8.12 -16.77 -6.35
N ALA A 237 7.14 -15.90 -6.08
CA ALA A 237 7.11 -14.55 -6.64
C ALA A 237 8.32 -13.71 -6.19
N CYS A 238 8.66 -13.75 -4.90
CA CYS A 238 9.83 -13.05 -4.38
C CYS A 238 11.13 -13.58 -5.01
N LEU A 239 11.29 -14.89 -5.12
CA LEU A 239 12.47 -15.52 -5.74
C LEU A 239 12.61 -15.11 -7.21
N ARG A 240 11.52 -15.12 -8.00
CA ARG A 240 11.55 -14.63 -9.40
C ARG A 240 11.95 -13.15 -9.48
N LEU A 241 11.39 -12.32 -8.61
CA LEU A 241 11.64 -10.89 -8.56
C LEU A 241 13.15 -10.61 -8.38
N PHE A 242 13.82 -11.30 -7.45
CA PHE A 242 15.25 -11.08 -7.19
C PHE A 242 16.17 -11.84 -8.17
N ARG A 243 15.90 -13.13 -8.46
CA ARG A 243 16.80 -13.98 -9.27
C ARG A 243 16.68 -13.71 -10.78
N GLU A 244 15.46 -13.51 -11.27
CA GLU A 244 15.21 -13.38 -12.71
C GLU A 244 15.11 -11.91 -13.13
N LYS A 245 14.32 -11.12 -12.40
CA LYS A 245 14.10 -9.70 -12.70
C LYS A 245 15.15 -8.77 -12.11
N ARG A 246 16.12 -9.30 -11.35
CA ARG A 246 17.24 -8.57 -10.75
C ARG A 246 16.78 -7.34 -9.96
N TYR A 247 15.67 -7.47 -9.25
CA TYR A 247 15.17 -6.40 -8.39
C TYR A 247 16.24 -6.00 -7.37
N GLN A 248 16.43 -4.69 -7.23
CA GLN A 248 17.35 -4.13 -6.25
C GLN A 248 16.54 -3.59 -5.08
N LEU A 249 17.04 -3.85 -3.87
CA LEU A 249 16.43 -3.30 -2.67
C LEU A 249 16.40 -1.77 -2.77
N PRO A 250 15.29 -1.14 -2.37
CA PRO A 250 15.23 0.30 -2.26
C PRO A 250 16.29 0.78 -1.26
N ALA A 251 16.95 1.89 -1.60
CA ALA A 251 17.95 2.54 -0.76
C ALA A 251 17.33 3.06 0.55
#